data_AF-A0A2T4DC36-F1
#
_entry.id   AF-A0A2T4DC36-F1
#
_cell.length_a   1.000
_cell.length_b   1.000
_cell.length_c   1.000
_cell.angle_alpha   90.00
_cell.angle_beta   90.00
_cell.angle_gamma   90.00
#
_symmetry.space_group_name_H-M   'P 1'
#
loop_
_entity.id
_entity.type
_entity.pdbx_description
1 polymer ?
#
loop_
_entity_poly.entity_id
_entity_poly.type
_entity_poly.pdbx_seq_one_letter_code
_entity_poly.pdbx_strand_id
1 'polypeptide(L)' 'GSPAIHQAAINVGKGKVFKVLAENQSDKNVFVEKVTLNGEALKTPFIQHEDIMKGGELVFYMSAQPNKEIYQAL' A
#
# COMPACT_ATOMS: atom_id res chain seq x y z
N GLY A 1 -2.42 2.88 -7.12
CA GLY A 1 -2.99 4.23 -6.92
C GLY A 1 -2.04 5.06 -6.06
N SER A 2 -2.44 6.27 -5.66
CA SER A 2 -1.73 7.09 -4.67
C SER A 2 -2.70 7.46 -3.54
N PRO A 3 -2.46 7.03 -2.28
CA PRO A 3 -3.39 7.29 -1.18
C PRO A 3 -3.50 8.78 -0.83
N ALA A 4 -4.74 9.26 -0.68
CA ALA A 4 -5.07 10.62 -0.21
C ALA A 4 -5.34 10.67 1.32
N ILE A 5 -4.85 9.67 2.05
CA ILE A 5 -5.10 9.43 3.48
C ILE A 5 -3.80 9.00 4.12
N HIS A 6 -3.61 9.29 5.41
CA HIS A 6 -2.48 8.74 6.17
C HIS A 6 -2.73 7.29 6.59
N GLN A 7 -3.96 6.97 7.01
CA GLN A 7 -4.34 5.63 7.42
C GLN A 7 -5.84 5.38 7.18
N ALA A 8 -6.17 4.14 6.83
CA ALA A 8 -7.52 3.61 6.82
C ALA A 8 -7.53 2.20 7.45
N ALA A 9 -8.64 1.85 8.08
CA ALA A 9 -8.90 0.52 8.60
C ALA A 9 -10.25 0.04 8.07
N ILE A 10 -10.25 -1.10 7.37
CA ILE A 10 -11.42 -1.69 6.73
C ILE A 10 -11.75 -2.97 7.48
N ASN A 11 -12.94 -3.04 8.09
CA ASN A 11 -13.44 -4.30 8.63
C ASN A 11 -13.88 -5.18 7.46
N VAL A 12 -13.21 -6.32 7.30
CA VAL A 12 -13.47 -7.27 6.20
C VAL A 12 -14.30 -8.48 6.67
N GLY A 13 -14.89 -8.38 7.86
CA GLY A 13 -15.73 -9.40 8.47
C GLY A 13 -14.95 -10.44 9.27
N LYS A 14 -15.67 -11.29 10.00
CA LYS A 14 -15.11 -12.38 10.83
C LYS A 14 -14.04 -11.91 11.83
N GLY A 15 -14.18 -10.69 12.34
CA GLY A 15 -13.22 -10.08 13.27
C GLY A 15 -11.90 -9.64 12.64
N LYS A 16 -11.77 -9.68 11.31
CA LYS A 16 -10.55 -9.29 10.60
C LYS A 16 -10.61 -7.85 10.13
N VAL A 17 -9.44 -7.22 10.12
CA VAL A 17 -9.26 -5.85 9.66
C VAL A 17 -8.13 -5.82 8.63
N PHE A 18 -8.36 -5.13 7.53
CA PHE A 18 -7.35 -4.77 6.55
C PHE A 18 -6.98 -3.31 6.71
N LYS A 19 -5.72 -3.02 7.00
CA LYS A 19 -5.21 -1.67 7.21
C LYS A 19 -4.50 -1.19 5.95
N VAL A 20 -4.67 0.09 5.65
CA VAL A 20 -3.91 0.79 4.61
C VAL A 20 -3.20 1.96 5.26
N LEU A 21 -1.88 2.03 5.12
CA LEU A 21 -1.05 3.11 5.66
C LEU A 21 -0.31 3.80 4.51
N ALA A 22 -0.14 5.12 4.61
CA ALA A 22 0.69 5.90 3.70
C ALA A 22 1.77 6.64 4.49
N GLU A 23 2.93 6.01 4.58
CA GLU A 23 4.10 6.55 5.25
C GLU A 23 4.70 7.69 4.44
N ASN A 24 5.06 8.78 5.13
CA ASN A 24 5.66 9.98 4.52
C ASN A 24 4.74 10.70 3.50
N GLN A 25 3.43 10.46 3.51
CA GLN A 25 2.47 11.15 2.65
C GLN A 25 2.39 12.64 3.02
N SER A 26 2.44 13.52 2.01
CA SER A 26 2.21 14.96 2.16
C SER A 26 1.85 15.59 0.82
N ASP A 27 1.53 16.87 0.81
CA ASP A 27 1.32 17.66 -0.42
C ASP A 27 2.52 17.61 -1.39
N LYS A 28 3.72 17.31 -0.89
CA LYS A 28 4.94 17.15 -1.69
C LYS A 28 5.21 15.69 -2.08
N ASN A 29 4.85 14.75 -1.21
CA ASN A 29 5.18 13.33 -1.36
C ASN A 29 3.97 12.57 -1.90
N VAL A 30 3.75 12.68 -3.20
CA VAL A 30 2.56 12.16 -3.89
C VAL A 30 2.83 10.89 -4.70
N PHE A 31 4.10 10.53 -4.90
CA PHE A 31 4.51 9.34 -5.63
C PHE A 31 4.72 8.17 -4.69
N VAL A 32 4.51 6.96 -5.20
CA VAL A 32 4.78 5.72 -4.46
C VAL A 32 6.22 5.29 -4.74
N GLU A 33 7.02 5.18 -3.70
CA GLU A 33 8.40 4.68 -3.74
C GLU A 33 8.45 3.16 -3.63
N LYS A 34 7.63 2.61 -2.72
CA LYS A 34 7.56 1.19 -2.40
C LYS A 34 6.17 0.87 -1.84
N VAL A 35 5.71 -0.36 -2.07
CA VAL A 35 4.53 -0.91 -1.40
C VAL A 35 4.89 -2.23 -0.73
N THR A 36 4.40 -2.45 0.48
CA THR A 36 4.47 -3.77 1.13
C THR A 36 3.07 -4.29 1.44
N LEU A 37 2.87 -5.59 1.25
CA LEU A 37 1.68 -6.32 1.68
C LEU A 37 2.12 -7.30 2.77
N ASN A 38 1.61 -7.11 3.99
CA ASN A 38 1.97 -7.92 5.16
C ASN A 38 3.49 -8.02 5.40
N GLY A 39 4.21 -6.93 5.15
CA GLY A 39 5.66 -6.83 5.33
C GLY A 39 6.49 -7.26 4.10
N GLU A 40 5.90 -7.92 3.11
CA GLU A 40 6.59 -8.34 1.89
C GLU A 40 6.47 -7.29 0.79
N ALA A 41 7.55 -7.04 0.04
CA ALA A 41 7.55 -6.07 -1.05
C ALA A 41 6.62 -6.52 -2.19
N LEU A 42 5.67 -5.65 -2.55
CA LEU A 42 4.71 -5.93 -3.61
C LEU A 42 5.36 -5.66 -4.97
N LYS A 43 5.48 -6.70 -5.81
CA LYS A 43 6.12 -6.64 -7.13
C LYS A 43 5.16 -6.31 -8.27
N THR A 44 3.88 -6.11 -7.96
CA THR A 44 2.81 -5.86 -8.92
C THR A 44 1.99 -4.64 -8.53
N PRO A 45 1.41 -3.90 -9.49
CA PRO A 45 0.58 -2.73 -9.20
C PRO A 45 -0.85 -3.08 -8.73
N PHE A 46 -1.07 -4.32 -8.31
CA PHE A 46 -2.36 -4.84 -7.85
C PHE A 46 -2.17 -5.84 -6.71
N ILE A 47 -3.23 -5.99 -5.92
CA ILE A 47 -3.42 -7.05 -4.93
C ILE A 47 -4.73 -7.78 -5.25
N GLN A 48 -4.87 -9.01 -4.78
CA GLN A 48 -6.10 -9.76 -4.99
C GLN A 48 -7.12 -9.45 -3.91
N HIS A 49 -8.40 -9.67 -4.21
CA HIS A 49 -9.46 -9.53 -3.22
C HIS A 49 -9.23 -10.48 -2.02
N GLU A 50 -8.69 -11.67 -2.26
CA GLU A 50 -8.39 -12.63 -1.20
C GLU A 50 -7.36 -12.09 -0.19
N ASP A 51 -6.37 -11.33 -0.64
CA ASP A 51 -5.37 -10.69 0.22
C ASP A 51 -6.02 -9.71 1.19
N ILE A 52 -7.02 -8.95 0.71
CA ILE A 52 -7.79 -8.01 1.52
C ILE A 52 -8.65 -8.79 2.54
N MET A 53 -9.36 -9.83 2.10
CA MET A 53 -10.29 -10.59 2.95
C MET A 53 -9.60 -11.42 4.03
N LYS A 54 -8.30 -11.69 3.88
CA LYS A 54 -7.46 -12.29 4.93
C LYS A 54 -7.17 -11.30 6.07
N GLY A 55 -7.44 -10.00 5.88
CA GLY A 55 -7.00 -8.94 6.78
C GLY A 55 -5.52 -8.63 6.59
N GLY A 56 -4.93 -7.91 7.54
CA GLY A 56 -3.51 -7.56 7.51
C GLY A 56 -3.28 -6.11 7.11
N GLU A 57 -2.20 -5.84 6.39
CA GLU A 57 -1.72 -4.48 6.17
C GLU A 57 -1.10 -4.26 4.79
N LEU A 58 -1.47 -3.14 4.16
CA LEU A 58 -0.86 -2.61 2.95
C LEU A 58 -0.22 -1.26 3.26
N VAL A 59 1.09 -1.17 3.16
CA VAL A 59 1.84 0.06 3.45
C VAL A 59 2.38 0.65 2.15
N PHE A 60 1.99 1.89 1.87
CA PHE A 60 2.59 2.72 0.84
C PHE A 60 3.68 3.57 1.47
N TYR A 61 4.87 3.57 0.88
CA TYR A 61 5.94 4.49 1.22
C TYR A 61 5.98 5.58 0.16
N MET A 62 5.74 6.83 0.56
CA MET A 62 5.54 7.95 -0.36
C MET A 62 6.82 8.76 -0.55
N SER A 63 7.00 9.33 -1.75
CA SER A 63 8.16 10.15 -2.13
C SER A 63 7.75 11.35 -3.01
N ALA A 64 8.65 12.33 -3.08
CA ALA A 64 8.48 13.52 -3.94
C ALA A 64 8.85 13.28 -5.41
N GLN A 65 9.48 12.14 -5.73
CA GLN A 65 9.95 11.79 -7.07
C GLN A 65 9.43 10.41 -7.46
N PRO A 66 9.06 10.18 -8.72
CA PRO A 66 8.54 8.89 -9.15
C PRO A 66 9.63 7.81 -9.16
N ASN A 67 9.37 6.66 -8.54
CA ASN A 67 10.15 5.44 -8.75
C ASN A 67 9.67 4.73 -10.03
N LYS A 68 10.49 4.75 -11.09
CA LYS A 68 10.18 4.13 -12.39
C LYS A 68 10.43 2.62 -12.43
N GLU A 69 11.02 2.07 -11.38
CA GLU A 69 11.48 0.68 -11.29
C GLU A 69 10.68 -0.16 -10.28
N ILE A 70 9.74 0.46 -9.54
CA ILE A 70 8.97 -0.16 -8.44
C ILE A 70 8.33 -1.53 -8.76
N TYR A 71 7.91 -1.76 -10.00
CA TYR A 71 7.31 -3.04 -10.44
C TYR A 71 8.03 -3.68 -11.62
N GLN A 72 9.26 -3.26 -11.92
CA GLN A 72 10.02 -3.93 -12.96
C GLN A 72 10.43 -5.32 -12.46
N ALA A 73 10.06 -6.34 -13.22
CA ALA A 73 10.56 -7.70 -13.02
C ALA A 73 12.05 -7.74 -13.37
N LEU A 74 12.83 -8.51 -12.60
CA LEU A 74 14.22 -8.86 -12.91
C LEU A 74 14.35 -9.47 -14.31
#